data_AF-A0A7C7I9P9-F1
#
_entry.id   AF-A0A7C7I9P9-F1
#
_cell.length_a   1.000
_cell.length_b   1.000
_cell.length_c   1.000
_cell.angle_alpha   90.00
_cell.angle_beta   90.00
_cell.angle_gamma   90.00
#
_symmetry.space_group_name_H-M   'P 1'
#
loop_
_entity.id
_entity.type
_entity.pdbx_description
1 polymer ?
#
loop_
_entity_poly.entity_id
_entity_poly.type
_entity_poly.pdbx_seq_one_letter_code
_entity_poly.pdbx_strand_id
1 'polypeptide(L)'
;MRRLATLDPKYTENVAFYLVGSDPSQTVDLLEKDRQKQGYPWPVAGIGSSGLRELHVLQQSTKIAIDGNGVITYRDGFGRGDLNKWRNALEDLTANRNPS
;
A
#
# COMPACT_ATOMS: atom_id res chain seq x y z
N MET A 1 -1.50 8.36 -3.92
CA MET A 1 -1.75 8.22 -2.47
C MET A 1 -2.78 9.21 -1.93
N ARG A 2 -2.76 10.50 -2.30
CA ARG A 2 -3.76 11.47 -1.80
C ARG A 2 -5.24 11.05 -1.98
N ARG A 3 -5.63 10.53 -3.15
CA ARG A 3 -7.00 10.00 -3.38
C ARG A 3 -7.33 8.74 -2.58
N LEU A 4 -6.32 7.98 -2.15
CA LEU A 4 -6.53 6.84 -1.27
C LEU A 4 -6.83 7.29 0.17
N ALA A 5 -6.26 8.43 0.57
CA ALA A 5 -6.43 8.99 1.90
C ALA A 5 -7.84 9.57 2.10
N THR A 6 -8.61 9.71 1.03
CA THR A 6 -10.01 10.15 1.04
C THR A 6 -10.99 8.98 0.98
N LEU A 7 -10.51 7.73 1.08
CA LEU A 7 -11.40 6.57 1.16
C LEU A 7 -12.11 6.50 2.51
N ASP A 8 -13.26 5.85 2.51
CA ASP A 8 -14.10 5.63 3.69
C ASP A 8 -13.29 4.99 4.83
N PRO A 9 -13.33 5.56 6.06
CA PRO A 9 -12.63 5.02 7.23
C PRO A 9 -12.87 3.54 7.49
N LYS A 10 -14.03 2.98 7.11
CA LYS A 10 -14.35 1.55 7.27
C LYS A 10 -13.30 0.61 6.66
N TYR A 11 -12.59 1.06 5.62
CA TYR A 11 -11.52 0.27 5.01
C TYR A 11 -10.24 0.28 5.86
N THR A 12 -9.94 1.40 6.52
CA THR A 12 -8.76 1.53 7.39
C THR A 12 -8.89 0.79 8.71
N GLU A 13 -10.12 0.46 9.13
CA GLU A 13 -10.37 -0.40 10.30
C GLU A 13 -10.04 -1.87 10.02
N ASN A 14 -10.14 -2.29 8.75
CA ASN A 14 -10.07 -3.70 8.38
C ASN A 14 -8.86 -4.06 7.51
N VAL A 15 -8.24 -3.07 6.88
CA VAL A 15 -7.08 -3.23 6.00
C VAL A 15 -5.95 -2.36 6.51
N ALA A 16 -4.79 -2.97 6.76
CA ALA A 16 -3.58 -2.24 7.10
C ALA A 16 -2.96 -1.63 5.84
N PHE A 17 -2.56 -0.37 5.92
CA PHE A 17 -1.90 0.36 4.83
C PHE A 17 -0.49 0.75 5.25
N TYR A 18 0.45 0.60 4.33
CA TYR A 18 1.84 0.98 4.54
C TYR A 18 2.36 1.79 3.35
N LEU A 19 3.10 2.87 3.64
CA LEU A 19 3.91 3.56 2.65
C LEU A 19 5.28 2.91 2.60
N VAL A 20 5.62 2.29 1.47
CA VAL A 20 6.90 1.58 1.33
C VAL A 20 7.87 2.43 0.51
N GLY A 21 9.05 2.70 1.08
CA GLY A 21 10.14 3.35 0.36
C GLY A 21 10.70 2.42 -0.70
N SER A 22 10.78 2.88 -1.95
CA SER A 22 11.36 2.10 -3.06
C SER A 22 12.86 2.33 -3.25
N ASP A 23 13.45 3.29 -2.55
CA ASP A 23 14.87 3.56 -2.61
C ASP A 23 15.57 2.81 -1.46
N PRO A 24 16.42 1.81 -1.75
CA PRO A 24 17.11 1.05 -0.71
C PRO A 24 18.15 1.88 0.07
N SER A 25 18.50 3.08 -0.41
CA SER A 25 19.36 4.02 0.31
C SER A 25 18.59 4.94 1.28
N GLN A 26 17.26 5.02 1.18
CA GLN A 26 16.46 5.80 2.11
C GLN A 26 16.29 5.07 3.45
N THR A 27 16.49 5.81 4.54
CA THR A 27 16.20 5.32 5.89
C THR A 27 14.72 5.48 6.23
N VAL A 28 14.24 4.68 7.18
CA VAL A 28 12.87 4.80 7.71
C VAL A 28 12.62 6.20 8.29
N ASP A 29 13.61 6.80 8.94
CA ASP A 29 13.51 8.17 9.47
C ASP A 29 13.26 9.22 8.38
N LEU A 30 13.90 9.06 7.22
CA LEU A 30 13.69 9.96 6.10
C LEU A 30 12.29 9.78 5.49
N LEU A 31 11.84 8.52 5.34
CA LEU A 31 10.48 8.21 4.91
C LEU A 31 9.43 8.83 5.85
N GLU A 32 9.67 8.77 7.16
CA GLU A 32 8.77 9.32 8.17
C GLU A 32 8.69 10.85 8.10
N LYS A 33 9.82 11.53 7.89
CA LYS A 33 9.85 12.98 7.64
C LYS A 33 9.04 13.34 6.39
N ASP A 34 9.19 12.57 5.31
CA ASP A 34 8.44 12.78 4.07
C ASP A 34 6.94 12.52 4.25
N ARG A 35 6.56 11.48 5.00
CA ARG A 35 5.17 11.18 5.36
C ARG A 35 4.52 12.36 6.07
N GLN A 36 5.18 12.91 7.08
CA GLN A 36 4.69 14.06 7.86
C GLN A 36 4.55 15.30 6.98
N LYS A 37 5.57 15.61 6.16
CA LYS A 37 5.56 16.74 5.22
C LYS A 37 4.40 16.67 4.22
N GLN A 38 4.03 15.46 3.78
CA GLN A 38 2.94 15.24 2.84
C GLN A 38 1.57 15.07 3.49
N GLY A 39 1.50 14.97 4.83
CA GLY A 39 0.27 14.77 5.58
C GLY A 39 -0.37 13.39 5.37
N TYR A 40 0.42 12.35 5.09
CA TYR A 40 -0.14 11.00 4.91
C TYR A 40 -0.42 10.31 6.26
N PRO A 41 -1.60 9.67 6.42
CA PRO A 41 -1.99 9.10 7.70
C PRO A 41 -1.35 7.72 7.99
N TRP A 42 -0.87 7.02 6.96
CA TRP A 42 -0.42 5.63 7.10
C TRP A 42 1.06 5.52 7.46
N PRO A 43 1.44 4.56 8.31
CA PRO A 43 2.82 4.33 8.69
C PRO A 43 3.72 4.04 7.48
N VAL A 44 5.01 4.36 7.63
CA VAL A 44 6.04 4.02 6.65
C VAL A 44 6.72 2.69 6.99
N ALA A 45 7.20 2.00 5.96
CA ALA A 45 8.03 0.81 6.09
C ALA A 45 9.21 0.89 5.11
N GLY A 46 10.36 0.40 5.56
CA GLY A 46 11.47 0.09 4.66
C GLY A 46 11.20 -1.19 3.89
N ILE A 47 11.89 -1.39 2.77
CA ILE A 47 11.90 -2.65 2.05
C ILE A 47 13.32 -3.21 2.02
N GLY A 48 13.44 -4.53 2.23
CA GLY A 48 14.72 -5.20 2.10
C GLY A 48 15.27 -5.12 0.67
N SER A 49 16.58 -5.35 0.51
CA SER A 49 17.29 -5.22 -0.78
C SER A 49 16.70 -6.08 -1.90
N SER A 50 16.06 -7.21 -1.59
CA SER A 50 15.38 -8.09 -2.56
C SER A 50 13.88 -7.84 -2.68
N GLY A 51 13.25 -7.11 -1.75
CA GLY A 51 11.80 -7.07 -1.63
C GLY A 51 11.09 -6.46 -2.83
N LEU A 52 11.67 -5.44 -3.48
CA LEU A 52 11.11 -4.89 -4.73
C LEU A 52 11.12 -5.91 -5.86
N ARG A 53 12.17 -6.74 -5.94
CA ARG A 53 12.29 -7.80 -6.94
C ARG A 53 11.28 -8.91 -6.69
N GLU A 54 11.16 -9.36 -5.44
CA GLU A 54 10.19 -10.38 -5.03
C GLU A 54 8.75 -9.93 -5.27
N LEU A 55 8.46 -8.65 -5.01
CA LEU A 55 7.17 -8.04 -5.31
C LEU A 55 7.02 -7.62 -6.78
N HIS A 56 8.00 -7.91 -7.65
CA HIS A 56 8.02 -7.52 -9.06
C HIS A 56 7.65 -6.04 -9.29
N VAL A 57 8.13 -5.14 -8.43
CA VAL A 57 7.93 -3.69 -8.53
C VAL A 57 8.97 -3.12 -9.49
N LEU A 58 8.54 -2.90 -10.73
CA LEU A 58 9.41 -2.38 -11.81
C LEU A 58 9.34 -0.85 -11.95
N GLN A 59 8.32 -0.22 -11.36
CA GLN A 59 8.07 1.21 -11.47
C GLN A 59 7.71 1.80 -10.10
N GLN A 60 8.14 3.04 -9.89
CA GLN A 60 7.71 3.82 -8.72
C GLN A 60 6.19 4.00 -8.71
N SER A 61 5.63 4.14 -7.49
CA SER A 61 4.20 4.28 -7.22
C SER A 61 3.31 3.10 -7.64
N THR A 62 3.84 1.89 -7.46
CA THR A 62 3.06 0.64 -7.50
C THR A 62 2.24 0.51 -6.22
N LYS A 63 0.97 0.10 -6.33
CA LYS A 63 0.17 -0.37 -5.18
C LYS A 63 -0.08 -1.84 -5.33
N ILE A 64 -0.05 -2.53 -4.21
CA ILE A 64 -0.20 -3.97 -4.12
C ILE A 64 -1.20 -4.23 -2.99
N ALA A 65 -2.23 -5.01 -3.26
CA ALA A 65 -3.10 -5.57 -2.24
C ALA A 65 -2.65 -7.00 -1.95
N ILE A 66 -2.55 -7.35 -0.67
CA ILE A 66 -2.15 -8.68 -0.21
C ILE A 66 -3.22 -9.14 0.78
N ASP A 67 -3.79 -10.32 0.56
CA ASP A 67 -4.83 -10.89 1.42
C ASP A 67 -4.27 -11.54 2.70
N GLY A 68 -5.16 -12.06 3.55
CA GLY A 68 -4.78 -12.70 4.81
C GLY A 68 -3.94 -13.98 4.66
N ASN A 69 -3.87 -14.56 3.44
CA ASN A 69 -3.06 -15.73 3.13
C ASN A 69 -1.71 -15.33 2.49
N GLY A 70 -1.42 -14.04 2.37
CA GLY A 70 -0.20 -13.53 1.74
C GLY A 70 -0.26 -13.51 0.21
N VAL A 71 -1.44 -13.69 -0.40
CA VAL A 71 -1.61 -13.69 -1.85
C VAL A 71 -1.80 -12.27 -2.37
N ILE A 72 -1.08 -11.92 -3.43
CA ILE A 72 -1.27 -10.64 -4.13
C ILE A 72 -2.56 -10.71 -4.94
N THR A 73 -3.60 -9.99 -4.53
CA THR A 73 -4.92 -9.98 -5.16
C THR A 73 -5.11 -8.81 -6.13
N TYR A 74 -4.31 -7.75 -5.98
CA TYR A 74 -4.36 -6.58 -6.86
C TYR A 74 -2.99 -5.94 -6.99
N ARG A 75 -2.67 -5.43 -8.19
CA ARG A 75 -1.49 -4.61 -8.46
C ARG A 75 -1.81 -3.54 -9.50
N ASP A 76 -1.38 -2.30 -9.25
CA ASP A 76 -1.42 -1.27 -10.28
C ASP A 76 -0.35 -0.17 -10.09
N GLY A 77 0.03 0.46 -11.21
CA GLY A 77 1.12 1.45 -11.27
C GLY A 77 0.70 2.89 -11.01
N PHE A 78 1.62 3.82 -11.26
CA PHE A 78 1.33 5.27 -11.22
C PHE A 78 0.32 5.67 -12.31
N GLY A 79 -0.58 6.59 -12.00
CA GLY A 79 -1.59 7.09 -12.95
C GLY A 79 -2.66 6.07 -13.38
N ARG A 80 -2.59 4.85 -12.86
CA ARG A 80 -3.55 3.77 -13.10
C ARG A 80 -4.32 3.44 -11.82
N GLY A 81 -5.56 2.97 -11.99
CA GLY A 81 -6.51 2.70 -10.92
C GLY A 81 -7.35 3.93 -10.55
N ASP A 82 -8.62 3.96 -10.96
CA ASP A 82 -9.61 4.92 -10.48
C ASP A 82 -10.17 4.50 -9.10
N LEU A 83 -10.83 5.40 -8.38
CA LEU A 83 -11.35 5.13 -7.03
C LEU A 83 -12.23 3.87 -6.94
N ASN A 84 -12.93 3.47 -8.00
CA ASN A 84 -13.77 2.26 -7.98
C ASN A 84 -12.92 1.01 -8.00
N LYS A 85 -11.85 0.95 -8.82
CA LYS A 85 -10.92 -0.18 -8.82
C LYS A 85 -10.29 -0.43 -7.45
N TRP A 86 -9.95 0.65 -6.75
CA TRP A 86 -9.39 0.54 -5.41
C TRP A 86 -10.44 0.15 -4.37
N ARG A 87 -11.67 0.65 -4.50
CA ARG A 87 -12.78 0.22 -3.64
C ARG A 87 -12.98 -1.29 -3.75
N ASN A 88 -13.08 -1.80 -4.98
CA ASN A 88 -13.26 -3.23 -5.22
C ASN A 88 -12.09 -4.04 -4.64
N ALA A 89 -10.84 -3.62 -4.87
CA ALA A 89 -9.68 -4.30 -4.31
C ALA A 89 -9.70 -4.33 -2.77
N LEU A 90 -10.19 -3.28 -2.11
CA LEU A 90 -10.32 -3.24 -0.65
C LEU A 90 -11.50 -4.08 -0.16
N GLU A 91 -12.62 -4.08 -0.87
CA GLU A 91 -13.77 -4.94 -0.57
C GLU A 91 -13.36 -6.41 -0.65
N ASP A 92 -12.62 -6.81 -1.68
CA ASP A 92 -12.07 -8.16 -1.84
C ASP A 92 -11.16 -8.54 -0.66
N LEU A 93 -10.30 -7.63 -0.20
CA LEU A 93 -9.46 -7.85 0.99
C LEU A 93 -10.29 -8.05 2.26
N THR A 94 -11.36 -7.28 2.44
CA THR A 94 -12.22 -7.41 3.62
C THR A 94 -13.08 -8.68 3.59
N ALA A 95 -13.49 -9.14 2.40
CA ALA A 95 -14.28 -10.35 2.23
C ALA A 95 -13.46 -11.64 2.41
N ASN A 96 -12.18 -11.62 2.02
CA ASN A 96 -11.26 -12.77 2.14
C ASN A 96 -10.56 -12.86 3.51
N ARG A 97 -11.16 -12.30 4.57
CA ARG A 97 -10.70 -12.55 5.94
C ARG A 97 -11.07 -13.98 6.33
N ASN A 98 -10.07 -14.82 6.55
CA ASN A 98 -10.29 -16.06 7.31
C ASN A 98 -10.82 -15.68 8.70
N PRO A 99 -11.89 -16.33 9.21
CA PRO A 99 -12.24 -16.23 10.61
C PRO A 99 -11.08 -16.85 11.40
N SER A 100 -10.40 -16.00 12.17
CA SER A 100 -9.42 -16.41 13.18
C SER A 100 -10.05 -17.26 14.27
#